data_AF-A0A515A1L0-F1
#
_entry.id   AF-A0A515A1L0-F1
#
_cell.length_a   1.000
_cell.length_b   1.000
_cell.length_c   1.000
_cell.angle_alpha   90.00
_cell.angle_beta   90.00
_cell.angle_gamma   90.00
#
_symmetry.space_group_name_H-M   'P 1'
#
loop_
_entity.id
_entity.type
_entity.pdbx_description
1 polymer ?
#
loop_
_entity_poly.entity_id
_entity_poly.type
_entity_poly.pdbx_seq_one_letter_code
_entity_poly.pdbx_strand_id
1 'polypeptide(L)'
;MKRLAAAQLQHNFDPAQVLYLIGDVNYSMVHLVSGKAILSSRTLKWYSDRWPHFIRIHKAHLINPDQVHSCVVISSTIAHLIMNDGARLPIGRRRIREVIDQLSSDLPKNSIVGYYAE
;
A
#
# COMPACT_ATOMS: atom_id res chain seq x y z
N MET A 1 -31.74 -28.24 2.79
CA MET A 1 -30.36 -27.73 2.70
C MET A 1 -30.42 -26.23 2.38
N LYS A 2 -30.46 -25.36 3.41
CA LYS A 2 -30.44 -23.90 3.22
C LYS A 2 -28.97 -23.49 3.14
N ARG A 3 -28.46 -23.16 1.94
CA ARG A 3 -27.22 -22.38 1.83
C ARG A 3 -27.53 -21.02 2.43
N LEU A 4 -27.16 -20.85 3.69
CA LEU A 4 -27.15 -19.54 4.32
C LEU A 4 -26.41 -18.61 3.36
N ALA A 5 -27.05 -17.52 3.01
CA ALA A 5 -26.41 -16.40 2.37
C ALA A 5 -25.38 -15.85 3.37
N ALA A 6 -24.23 -16.50 3.48
CA ALA A 6 -22.96 -15.85 3.76
C ALA A 6 -22.56 -15.00 2.53
N ALA A 7 -23.56 -14.39 1.88
CA ALA A 7 -23.42 -13.46 0.79
C ALA A 7 -22.75 -12.25 1.42
N GLN A 8 -21.41 -12.28 1.33
CA GLN A 8 -20.65 -11.13 0.94
C GLN A 8 -21.14 -9.87 1.66
N LEU A 9 -20.65 -9.64 2.88
CA LEU A 9 -20.23 -8.28 3.24
C LEU A 9 -19.13 -7.90 2.22
N GLN A 10 -19.54 -7.64 0.98
CA GLN A 10 -18.75 -6.92 0.00
C GLN A 10 -18.68 -5.54 0.59
N HIS A 11 -17.65 -5.29 1.38
CA HIS A 11 -17.30 -3.94 1.68
C HIS A 11 -16.85 -3.31 0.36
N ASN A 12 -17.76 -2.61 -0.29
CA ASN A 12 -17.49 -1.86 -1.49
C ASN A 12 -16.78 -0.58 -1.03
N PHE A 13 -15.45 -0.65 -0.93
CA PHE A 13 -14.63 0.52 -0.68
C PHE A 13 -14.37 1.22 -2.01
N ASP A 14 -14.53 2.54 -2.03
CA ASP A 14 -13.94 3.35 -3.08
C ASP A 14 -12.41 3.29 -2.92
N PRO A 15 -11.63 2.84 -3.92
CA PRO A 15 -10.18 2.79 -3.85
C PRO A 15 -9.54 4.14 -3.51
N ALA A 16 -10.18 5.25 -3.90
CA ALA A 16 -9.71 6.59 -3.56
C ALA A 16 -9.75 6.89 -2.05
N GLN A 17 -10.57 6.16 -1.29
CA GLN A 17 -10.68 6.28 0.17
C GLN A 17 -9.73 5.33 0.92
N VAL A 18 -8.91 4.56 0.21
CA VAL A 18 -7.96 3.60 0.80
C VAL A 18 -6.56 4.22 0.81
N LEU A 19 -5.91 4.20 1.98
CA LEU A 19 -4.52 4.62 2.16
C LEU A 19 -3.58 3.49 1.72
N TYR A 20 -3.73 2.33 2.36
CA TYR A 20 -2.89 1.16 2.13
C TYR A 20 -3.56 -0.11 2.66
N LEU A 21 -3.00 -1.26 2.31
CA LEU A 21 -3.41 -2.55 2.79
C LEU A 21 -2.21 -3.30 3.37
N ILE A 22 -2.43 -3.94 4.52
CA ILE A 22 -1.48 -4.85 5.15
C ILE A 22 -1.98 -6.28 4.95
N GLY A 23 -1.16 -7.12 4.32
CA GLY A 23 -1.49 -8.51 4.04
C GLY A 23 -1.01 -9.43 5.15
N ASP A 24 -1.90 -10.32 5.59
CA ASP A 24 -1.60 -11.44 6.47
C ASP A 24 -2.11 -12.73 5.84
N VAL A 25 -1.20 -13.42 5.13
CA VAL A 25 -1.47 -14.65 4.37
C VAL A 25 -2.67 -14.52 3.43
N ASN A 26 -3.85 -14.97 3.85
CA ASN A 26 -5.09 -14.99 3.06
C ASN A 26 -6.04 -13.82 3.38
N TYR A 27 -5.63 -12.94 4.29
CA TYR A 27 -6.38 -11.78 4.71
C TYR A 27 -5.62 -10.50 4.39
N SER A 28 -6.36 -9.40 4.27
CA SER A 28 -5.79 -8.07 4.17
C SER A 28 -6.53 -7.12 5.10
N MET A 29 -5.80 -6.37 5.90
CA MET A 29 -6.33 -5.21 6.61
C MET A 29 -6.31 -4.01 5.65
N VAL A 30 -7.48 -3.46 5.36
CA VAL A 30 -7.65 -2.26 4.51
C VAL A 30 -7.71 -1.04 5.41
N HIS A 31 -6.75 -0.12 5.28
CA HIS A 31 -6.69 1.12 6.04
C HIS A 31 -7.29 2.25 5.20
N LEU A 32 -8.32 2.92 5.74
CA LEU A 32 -9.05 3.99 5.07
C LEU A 32 -8.59 5.37 5.55
N VAL A 33 -8.79 6.38 4.70
CA VAL A 33 -8.51 7.79 5.03
C VAL A 33 -9.30 8.29 6.25
N SER A 34 -10.42 7.65 6.57
CA SER A 34 -11.23 7.93 7.77
C SER A 34 -10.58 7.47 9.08
N GLY A 35 -9.45 6.77 9.02
CA GLY A 35 -8.80 6.13 10.17
C GLY A 35 -9.37 4.75 10.52
N LYS A 36 -10.44 4.31 9.84
CA LYS A 36 -10.99 2.96 10.03
C LYS A 36 -10.12 1.92 9.33
N ALA A 37 -9.89 0.80 10.02
CA ALA A 37 -9.25 -0.39 9.45
C ALA A 37 -10.27 -1.53 9.31
N ILE A 38 -10.22 -2.26 8.20
CA ILE A 38 -11.21 -3.30 7.90
C ILE A 38 -10.54 -4.58 7.45
N LEU A 39 -10.82 -5.68 8.16
CA LEU A 39 -10.35 -6.99 7.80
C LEU A 39 -11.14 -7.54 6.60
N SER A 40 -10.40 -7.91 5.55
CA SER A 40 -10.93 -8.53 4.34
C SER A 40 -10.34 -9.93 4.17
N SER A 41 -11.17 -10.89 3.75
CA SER A 41 -10.76 -12.25 3.39
C SER A 41 -10.18 -12.37 1.96
N ARG A 42 -9.72 -11.24 1.40
CA ARG A 42 -9.06 -11.16 0.10
C ARG A 42 -7.57 -10.92 0.30
N THR A 43 -6.76 -11.51 -0.57
CA THR A 43 -5.31 -11.32 -0.56
C THR A 43 -4.93 -9.98 -1.18
N LEU A 44 -3.74 -9.48 -0.85
CA LEU A 44 -3.19 -8.31 -1.52
C LEU A 44 -3.03 -8.50 -3.04
N LYS A 45 -2.86 -9.75 -3.52
CA LYS A 45 -2.86 -10.04 -4.96
C LYS A 45 -4.22 -9.78 -5.59
N TRP A 46 -5.29 -10.22 -4.93
CA TRP A 46 -6.66 -9.99 -5.41
C TRP A 46 -6.95 -8.50 -5.59
N TYR A 47 -6.45 -7.67 -4.67
CA TYR A 47 -6.57 -6.21 -4.73
C TYR A 47 -5.67 -5.59 -5.81
N SER A 48 -4.38 -5.98 -5.88
CA SER A 48 -3.47 -5.43 -6.90
C SER A 48 -3.94 -5.72 -8.33
N ASP A 49 -4.56 -6.88 -8.56
CA ASP A 49 -5.10 -7.23 -9.88
C ASP A 49 -6.33 -6.36 -10.26
N ARG A 50 -7.00 -5.74 -9.28
CA ARG A 50 -8.23 -4.93 -9.47
C ARG A 50 -7.97 -3.43 -9.37
N TRP A 51 -6.96 -3.04 -8.62
CA TRP A 51 -6.54 -1.65 -8.43
C TRP A 51 -5.13 -1.50 -9.01
N PRO A 52 -4.99 -1.46 -10.35
CA PRO A 52 -3.70 -1.47 -11.01
C PRO A 52 -2.86 -0.22 -10.73
N HIS A 53 -3.49 0.86 -10.25
CA HIS A 53 -2.81 2.08 -9.81
C HIS A 53 -2.18 1.94 -8.41
N PHE A 54 -2.55 0.92 -7.63
CA PHE A 54 -1.92 0.67 -6.34
C PHE A 54 -0.55 0.02 -6.52
N ILE A 55 0.42 0.48 -5.72
CA ILE A 55 1.80 0.03 -5.81
C ILE A 55 2.07 -1.05 -4.75
N ARG A 56 2.59 -2.20 -5.20
CA ARG A 56 3.03 -3.26 -4.29
C ARG A 56 4.44 -2.99 -3.80
N ILE A 57 4.58 -2.33 -2.65
CA ILE A 57 5.90 -1.97 -2.10
C ILE A 57 6.59 -3.10 -1.33
N HIS A 58 5.83 -4.03 -0.75
CA HIS A 58 6.38 -5.12 0.06
C HIS A 58 5.56 -6.41 -0.12
N LYS A 59 6.09 -7.57 0.32
CA LYS A 59 5.32 -8.82 0.30
C LYS A 59 4.02 -8.72 1.12
N ALA A 60 3.98 -7.85 2.12
CA ALA A 60 2.85 -7.62 3.00
C ALA A 60 2.22 -6.22 2.90
N HIS A 61 2.65 -5.35 1.97
CA HIS A 61 2.12 -3.99 1.86
C HIS A 61 1.79 -3.63 0.42
N LEU A 62 0.58 -3.12 0.20
CA LEU A 62 0.07 -2.54 -1.04
C LEU A 62 -0.43 -1.13 -0.71
N ILE A 63 -0.03 -0.10 -1.47
CA ILE A 63 -0.31 1.30 -1.12
C ILE A 63 -1.03 2.03 -2.25
N ASN A 64 -1.80 3.05 -1.89
CA ASN A 64 -2.29 4.05 -2.83
C ASN A 64 -1.21 5.15 -2.98
N PRO A 65 -0.63 5.37 -4.18
CA PRO A 65 0.40 6.40 -4.37
C PRO A 65 -0.10 7.81 -4.07
N ASP A 66 -1.38 8.11 -4.34
CA ASP A 66 -1.99 9.43 -4.08
C ASP A 66 -2.06 9.77 -2.58
N GLN A 67 -1.89 8.75 -1.72
CA GLN A 67 -1.95 8.88 -0.27
C GLN A 67 -0.57 8.79 0.40
N VAL A 68 0.51 8.83 -0.40
CA VAL A 68 1.89 8.85 0.09
C VAL A 68 2.27 10.28 0.43
N HIS A 69 2.71 10.48 1.66
CA HIS A 69 3.25 11.77 2.11
C HIS A 69 4.69 11.95 1.65
N SER A 70 5.55 10.94 1.88
CA SER A 70 6.93 10.98 1.44
C SER A 70 7.55 9.59 1.29
N CYS A 71 8.61 9.52 0.49
CA CYS A 71 9.44 8.33 0.35
C CYS A 71 10.82 8.62 0.96
N VAL A 72 11.25 7.80 1.91
CA VAL A 72 12.52 7.94 2.60
C VAL A 72 13.45 6.81 2.18
N VAL A 73 14.54 7.17 1.49
CA VAL A 73 15.56 6.24 1.04
C VAL A 73 16.81 6.43 1.91
N ILE A 74 17.13 5.39 2.69
CA ILE A 74 18.29 5.39 3.59
C ILE A 74 19.49 4.74 2.89
N SER A 75 19.26 3.67 2.12
CA SER A 75 20.27 3.02 1.30
C SER A 75 19.62 2.24 0.16
N SER A 76 20.44 1.62 -0.70
CA SER A 76 19.97 0.71 -1.76
C SER A 76 19.19 -0.51 -1.24
N THR A 77 19.25 -0.78 0.06
CA THR A 77 18.59 -1.93 0.71
C THR A 77 17.58 -1.54 1.78
N ILE A 78 17.54 -0.27 2.19
CA ILE A 78 16.66 0.21 3.25
C ILE A 78 15.93 1.45 2.76
N ALA A 79 14.61 1.32 2.61
CA ALA A 79 13.73 2.43 2.30
C ALA A 79 12.33 2.17 2.88
N HIS A 80 11.59 3.24 3.16
CA HIS A 80 10.22 3.17 3.63
C HIS A 80 9.40 4.34 3.11
N LEU A 81 8.07 4.15 3.05
CA LEU A 81 7.12 5.23 2.79
C LEU A 81 6.55 5.76 4.08
N ILE A 82 6.23 7.05 4.10
CA ILE A 82 5.38 7.69 5.07
C ILE A 82 4.05 7.98 4.37
N MET A 83 2.96 7.44 4.90
CA MET A 83 1.60 7.67 4.40
C MET A 83 1.01 8.94 5.01
N ASN A 84 -0.08 9.47 4.45
CA ASN A 84 -0.74 10.69 4.94
C ASN A 84 -1.28 10.59 6.38
N ASP A 85 -1.52 9.38 6.89
CA ASP A 85 -1.88 9.14 8.31
C ASP A 85 -0.65 9.02 9.24
N GLY A 86 0.56 9.20 8.70
CA GLY A 86 1.83 9.05 9.41
C GLY A 86 2.35 7.62 9.50
N ALA A 87 1.65 6.62 8.95
CA ALA A 87 2.11 5.24 8.95
C ALA A 87 3.42 5.09 8.17
N ARG A 88 4.37 4.35 8.75
CA ARG A 88 5.68 4.05 8.13
C ARG A 88 5.68 2.64 7.58
N LEU A 89 5.74 2.49 6.27
CA LEU A 89 5.66 1.20 5.60
C LEU A 89 6.99 0.85 4.93
N PRO A 90 7.68 -0.23 5.35
CA PRO A 90 8.95 -0.61 4.73
C PRO A 90 8.73 -1.10 3.30
N ILE A 91 9.64 -0.69 2.41
CA ILE A 91 9.71 -1.17 1.04
C ILE A 91 10.56 -2.44 1.03
N GLY A 92 10.10 -3.48 0.34
CA GLY A 92 10.88 -4.70 0.19
C GLY A 92 12.14 -4.44 -0.62
N ARG A 93 13.30 -4.91 -0.17
CA ARG A 93 14.62 -4.65 -0.78
C ARG A 93 14.61 -4.73 -2.32
N ARG A 94 14.11 -5.84 -2.86
CA ARG A 94 14.00 -6.12 -4.30
C ARG A 94 13.02 -5.24 -5.09
N ARG A 95 12.22 -4.43 -4.40
CA ARG A 95 11.21 -3.52 -4.94
C ARG A 95 11.61 -2.04 -4.79
N ILE A 96 12.68 -1.73 -4.04
CA ILE A 96 13.08 -0.34 -3.76
C ILE A 96 13.22 0.46 -5.05
N ARG A 97 14.01 -0.05 -6.00
CA ARG A 97 14.22 0.61 -7.29
C ARG A 97 12.92 0.82 -8.06
N GLU A 98 12.14 -0.24 -8.25
CA GLU A 98 10.85 -0.21 -8.95
C GLU A 98 9.88 0.81 -8.32
N VAL A 99 9.77 0.82 -6.99
CA VAL A 99 8.86 1.73 -6.27
C VAL A 99 9.31 3.18 -6.39
N ILE A 100 10.61 3.45 -6.30
CA ILE A 100 11.15 4.80 -6.50
C ILE A 100 10.88 5.28 -7.93
N ASP A 101 11.08 4.42 -8.94
CA ASP A 101 10.84 4.76 -10.34
C ASP A 101 9.35 5.06 -10.59
N GLN A 102 8.45 4.26 -10.03
CA GLN A 102 6.99 4.49 -10.11
C GLN A 102 6.61 5.81 -9.41
N LEU A 103 7.05 6.01 -8.18
CA LEU A 103 6.72 7.23 -7.41
C LEU A 103 7.36 8.50 -7.96
N SER A 104 8.50 8.43 -8.66
CA SER A 104 9.11 9.62 -9.27
C SER A 104 8.30 10.17 -10.44
N SER A 105 7.42 9.36 -11.02
CA SER A 105 6.48 9.79 -12.06
C SER A 105 5.27 10.51 -11.47
N ASP A 106 4.89 10.16 -10.23
CA ASP A 106 3.64 10.59 -9.59
C ASP A 106 3.82 11.64 -8.48
N LEU A 107 4.97 11.67 -7.81
CA LEU A 107 5.27 12.60 -6.71
C LEU A 107 6.15 13.78 -7.15
N PRO A 108 5.96 14.98 -6.56
CA PRO A 108 6.92 16.06 -6.71
C PRO A 108 8.30 15.62 -6.20
N LYS A 109 9.37 15.98 -6.92
CA LYS A 109 10.75 15.57 -6.61
C LYS A 109 11.21 15.88 -5.18
N ASN A 110 10.61 16.87 -4.52
CA ASN A 110 10.92 17.24 -3.14
C ASN A 110 10.36 16.26 -2.08
N SER A 111 9.46 15.34 -2.47
CA SER A 111 8.85 14.36 -1.55
C SER A 111 9.65 13.07 -1.42
N ILE A 112 10.72 12.91 -2.22
CA ILE A 112 11.66 11.79 -2.11
C ILE A 112 12.90 12.30 -1.38
N VAL A 113 13.03 11.93 -0.11
CA VAL A 113 14.18 12.29 0.72
C VAL A 113 15.19 11.15 0.66
N GLY A 114 16.27 11.38 -0.10
CA GLY A 114 17.43 10.50 -0.13
C GLY A 114 18.58 11.12 0.64
N TYR A 115 19.11 10.42 1.64
CA TYR A 115 20.48 10.64 2.08
C TYR A 115 21.37 9.77 1.20
N TYR A 116 21.88 10.33 0.11
CA TYR A 116 23.03 9.71 -0.56
C TYR A 116 24.25 9.98 0.33
N ALA A 117 24.54 9.04 1.22
CA ALA A 117 25.85 8.92 1.84
C ALA A 117 26.61 7.79 1.12
N GLU A 118 27.55 8.23 0.28
CA GLU A 118 28.65 7.51 -0.39
C GLU A 118 28.32 6.33 -1.33
#